data_AF-A0A353F5G6-F1
#
_entry.id   AF-A0A353F5G6-F1
#
_cell.length_a   1.000
_cell.length_b   1.000
_cell.length_c   1.000
_cell.angle_alpha   90.00
_cell.angle_beta   90.00
_cell.angle_gamma   90.00
#
_symmetry.space_group_name_H-M   'P 1'
#
loop_
_entity.id
_entity.type
_entity.pdbx_description
1 polymer ?
#
loop_
_entity_poly.entity_id
_entity_poly.type
_entity_poly.pdbx_seq_one_letter_code
_entity_poly.pdbx_strand_id
1 'polypeptide(L)'
;MRSLTSILLFFSCFAPALADSFADQVHPFFKKHCIVCHGPDKQKGGITLHEIDSIDDAFKNFQLLENIIAQVEHEEMPPDDEDIQPTDAERKTLIKTLSKVVERVRSGNVPQRAGRTTLRRLNRNEYHYTVRDLFGVDFNPSKDFPADGAGGEGFDNMADALFSTPTLLEKYLSAAKKVVDSVYANPALKKRVIFKLPDGENDPKSTAKQVLTYHATLAYRRRLSEEDLSPLLNAFAKGQQEDKNFEQSLRAPLTALLINPRFLFRAEHDEPGKDEWPLNDFEIATRLSYFLWSSMPDRELFKLADEGKLRDPKILREQTLRMIANPKFTALSRHFAGRWLEFDKMIDQVDP
;
A
#
# COMPACT_ATOMS: atom_id res chain seq x y z
N MET A 1 -57.37 13.37 24.47
CA MET A 1 -56.60 14.27 23.57
C MET A 1 -55.17 14.34 24.09
N ARG A 2 -54.27 13.48 23.60
CA ARG A 2 -52.82 13.55 23.87
C ARG A 2 -52.16 13.89 22.54
N SER A 3 -51.53 15.07 22.49
CA SER A 3 -50.90 15.60 21.29
C SER A 3 -49.58 14.87 21.04
N LEU A 4 -49.47 14.24 19.87
CA LEU A 4 -48.25 13.66 19.34
C LEU A 4 -47.45 14.78 18.66
N THR A 5 -46.39 15.25 19.31
CA THR A 5 -45.43 16.18 18.71
C THR A 5 -44.38 15.36 17.96
N SER A 6 -44.57 15.19 16.65
CA SER A 6 -43.55 14.61 15.77
C SER A 6 -42.33 15.54 15.69
N ILE A 7 -41.22 15.10 16.26
CA ILE A 7 -39.90 15.70 16.05
C ILE A 7 -39.40 15.19 14.70
N LEU A 8 -39.55 16.01 13.66
CA LEU A 8 -38.85 15.83 12.39
C LEU A 8 -37.38 16.18 12.60
N LEU A 9 -36.56 15.16 12.85
CA LEU A 9 -35.11 15.24 12.71
C LEU A 9 -34.79 15.44 11.22
N PHE A 10 -34.57 16.70 10.82
CA PHE A 10 -33.87 17.01 9.59
C PHE A 10 -32.44 16.47 9.71
N PHE A 11 -32.21 15.26 9.20
CA PHE A 11 -30.88 14.80 8.85
C PHE A 11 -30.41 15.72 7.71
N SER A 12 -29.72 16.80 8.06
CA SER A 12 -28.93 17.57 7.11
C SER A 12 -27.81 16.66 6.65
N CYS A 13 -28.07 15.94 5.55
CA CYS A 13 -27.06 15.29 4.77
C CYS A 13 -26.20 16.42 4.20
N PHE A 14 -25.15 16.84 4.92
CA PHE A 14 -24.04 17.57 4.33
C PHE A 14 -23.32 16.59 3.40
N ALA A 15 -23.93 16.33 2.24
CA ALA A 15 -23.14 16.01 1.06
C ALA A 15 -22.15 17.18 0.92
N PRO A 16 -20.84 16.94 0.80
CA PRO A 16 -19.92 18.03 0.54
C PRO A 16 -20.36 18.65 -0.77
N ALA A 17 -20.81 19.91 -0.73
CA ALA A 17 -21.21 20.71 -1.90
C ALA A 17 -20.00 21.08 -2.80
N LEU A 18 -19.01 20.20 -2.83
CA LEU A 18 -17.67 20.32 -3.41
C LEU A 18 -17.31 19.08 -4.25
N ALA A 19 -18.29 18.24 -4.59
CA ALA A 19 -18.25 17.49 -5.85
C ALA A 19 -18.66 18.48 -6.96
N ASP A 20 -17.87 19.55 -7.14
CA ASP A 20 -16.84 19.74 -8.17
C ASP A 20 -17.47 20.26 -9.48
N SER A 21 -17.75 21.57 -9.50
CA SER A 21 -18.18 22.36 -10.67
C SER A 21 -17.11 22.46 -11.77
N PHE A 22 -16.14 21.53 -11.80
CA PHE A 22 -15.06 21.51 -12.78
C PHE A 22 -15.64 21.38 -14.18
N ALA A 23 -16.46 20.34 -14.41
CA ALA A 23 -17.09 20.08 -15.69
C ALA A 23 -17.92 21.28 -16.17
N ASP A 24 -18.73 21.86 -15.28
CA ASP A 24 -19.56 23.03 -15.57
C ASP A 24 -18.75 24.26 -15.99
N GLN A 25 -17.55 24.44 -15.45
CA GLN A 25 -16.70 25.61 -15.72
C GLN A 25 -15.74 25.40 -16.89
N VAL A 26 -15.32 24.16 -17.14
CA VAL A 26 -14.28 23.82 -18.11
C VAL A 26 -14.86 23.37 -19.44
N HIS A 27 -15.92 22.55 -19.43
CA HIS A 27 -16.50 22.00 -20.66
C HIS A 27 -17.01 23.08 -21.62
N PRO A 28 -17.69 24.15 -21.18
CA PRO A 28 -18.14 25.20 -22.10
C PRO A 28 -16.95 25.86 -22.81
N PHE A 29 -15.85 26.10 -22.10
CA PHE A 29 -14.64 26.67 -22.69
C PHE A 29 -13.99 25.69 -23.67
N PHE A 30 -13.76 24.45 -23.25
CA PHE A 30 -13.14 23.43 -24.10
C PHE A 30 -13.95 23.20 -25.37
N LYS A 31 -15.27 23.08 -25.27
CA LYS A 31 -16.16 22.89 -26.41
C LYS A 31 -16.13 24.07 -27.38
N LYS A 32 -16.08 25.30 -26.86
CA LYS A 32 -16.12 26.53 -27.66
C LYS A 32 -14.78 26.83 -28.33
N HIS A 33 -13.66 26.58 -27.66
CA HIS A 33 -12.36 27.09 -28.07
C HIS A 33 -11.29 26.02 -28.37
N CYS A 34 -11.45 24.78 -27.89
CA CYS A 34 -10.35 23.80 -27.92
C CYS A 34 -10.69 22.51 -28.69
N ILE A 35 -11.90 21.96 -28.51
CA ILE A 35 -12.29 20.64 -29.02
C ILE A 35 -12.33 20.57 -30.55
N VAL A 36 -12.51 21.70 -31.24
CA VAL A 36 -12.46 21.72 -32.72
C VAL A 36 -11.12 21.21 -33.25
N CYS A 37 -10.03 21.43 -32.52
CA CYS A 37 -8.67 21.03 -32.88
C CYS A 37 -8.09 19.89 -32.03
N HIS A 38 -8.61 19.69 -30.81
CA HIS A 38 -8.16 18.69 -29.83
C HIS A 38 -9.29 17.75 -29.38
N GLY A 39 -10.18 17.42 -30.31
CA GLY A 39 -11.38 16.60 -30.12
C GLY A 39 -11.27 15.21 -30.75
N PRO A 40 -12.40 14.50 -30.92
CA PRO A 40 -12.40 13.17 -31.52
C PRO A 40 -12.04 13.20 -33.01
N ASP A 41 -12.41 14.26 -33.73
CA ASP A 41 -12.19 14.37 -35.18
C ASP A 41 -10.79 14.88 -35.55
N LYS A 42 -10.18 15.69 -34.67
CA LYS A 42 -8.85 16.28 -34.85
C LYS A 42 -8.10 16.26 -33.53
N GLN A 43 -6.87 15.76 -33.55
CA GLN A 43 -6.02 15.60 -32.37
C GLN A 43 -4.68 16.33 -32.61
N LYS A 44 -4.73 17.64 -32.84
CA LYS A 44 -3.50 18.43 -33.05
C LYS A 44 -2.58 18.26 -31.83
N GLY A 45 -1.31 17.98 -32.09
CA GLY A 45 -0.32 17.70 -31.04
C GLY A 45 -0.56 16.40 -30.25
N GLY A 46 -1.44 15.51 -30.72
CA GLY A 46 -1.79 14.27 -30.01
C GLY A 46 -2.63 14.47 -28.74
N ILE A 47 -3.32 15.60 -28.63
CA ILE A 47 -4.10 15.98 -27.43
C ILE A 47 -5.60 15.67 -27.65
N THR A 48 -6.23 15.05 -26.64
CA THR A 48 -7.63 14.59 -26.64
C THR A 48 -8.45 15.20 -25.48
N LEU A 49 -8.81 16.49 -25.58
CA LEU A 49 -9.49 17.20 -24.48
C LEU A 49 -10.92 16.74 -24.21
N HIS A 50 -11.52 16.00 -25.16
CA HIS A 50 -12.84 15.38 -25.02
C HIS A 50 -12.83 14.16 -24.09
N GLU A 51 -11.66 13.70 -23.65
CA GLU A 51 -11.53 12.63 -22.65
C GLU A 51 -11.44 13.18 -21.21
N ILE A 52 -11.37 14.51 -21.05
CA ILE A 52 -11.30 15.20 -19.74
C ILE A 52 -12.69 15.72 -19.38
N ASP A 53 -13.59 14.79 -19.08
CA ASP A 53 -15.02 15.07 -18.84
C ASP A 53 -15.39 15.15 -17.36
N SER A 54 -14.45 14.87 -16.46
CA SER A 54 -14.68 14.87 -15.02
C SER A 54 -13.47 15.42 -14.27
N ILE A 55 -13.69 15.77 -13.00
CA ILE A 55 -12.58 16.13 -12.11
C ILE A 55 -11.59 14.96 -11.95
N ASP A 56 -12.06 13.71 -12.00
CA ASP A 56 -11.20 12.54 -11.86
C ASP A 56 -10.30 12.38 -13.10
N ASP A 57 -10.82 12.66 -14.30
CA ASP A 57 -10.01 12.70 -15.52
C ASP A 57 -9.05 13.89 -15.51
N ALA A 58 -9.45 15.02 -14.93
CA ALA A 58 -8.59 16.17 -14.72
C ALA A 58 -7.40 15.83 -13.80
N PHE A 59 -7.61 15.05 -12.73
CA PHE A 59 -6.53 14.57 -11.87
C PHE A 59 -5.56 13.64 -12.62
N LYS A 60 -6.07 12.71 -13.43
CA LYS A 60 -5.23 11.80 -14.23
C LYS A 60 -4.39 12.54 -15.27
N ASN A 61 -4.92 13.65 -15.78
CA ASN A 61 -4.30 14.46 -16.84
C ASN A 61 -3.66 15.77 -16.32
N PHE A 62 -3.31 15.85 -15.02
CA PHE A 62 -2.87 17.11 -14.41
C PHE A 62 -1.66 17.76 -15.11
N GLN A 63 -0.73 16.95 -15.65
CA GLN A 63 0.43 17.47 -16.39
C GLN A 63 0.02 18.16 -17.70
N LEU A 64 -0.98 17.62 -18.38
CA LEU A 64 -1.57 18.26 -19.56
C LEU A 64 -2.29 19.55 -19.15
N LEU A 65 -2.96 19.59 -17.99
CA LEU A 65 -3.58 20.81 -17.49
C LEU A 65 -2.56 21.92 -17.19
N GLU A 66 -1.38 21.59 -16.65
CA GLU A 66 -0.28 22.55 -16.47
C GLU A 66 0.14 23.17 -17.81
N ASN A 67 0.27 22.35 -18.85
CA ASN A 67 0.59 22.82 -20.19
C ASN A 67 -0.52 23.71 -20.77
N ILE A 68 -1.80 23.32 -20.61
CA ILE A 68 -2.95 24.12 -21.06
C ILE A 68 -2.95 25.48 -20.36
N ILE A 69 -2.72 25.52 -19.05
CA ILE A 69 -2.62 26.77 -18.29
C ILE A 69 -1.56 27.67 -18.93
N ALA A 70 -0.36 27.15 -19.15
CA ALA A 70 0.74 27.94 -19.73
C ALA A 70 0.40 28.45 -21.14
N GLN A 71 -0.19 27.63 -22.00
CA GLN A 71 -0.56 28.01 -23.37
C GLN A 71 -1.67 29.07 -23.41
N VAL A 72 -2.66 28.97 -22.52
CA VAL A 72 -3.76 29.95 -22.44
C VAL A 72 -3.29 31.26 -21.79
N GLU A 73 -2.37 31.19 -20.83
CA GLU A 73 -1.77 32.34 -20.14
C GLU A 73 -0.87 33.18 -21.05
N HIS A 74 -0.09 32.53 -21.93
CA HIS A 74 0.71 33.21 -22.95
C HIS A 74 -0.08 33.57 -24.23
N GLU A 75 -1.39 33.32 -24.24
CA GLU A 75 -2.26 33.57 -25.40
C GLU A 75 -1.85 32.82 -26.68
N GLU A 76 -1.05 31.76 -26.56
CA GLU A 76 -0.64 30.89 -27.68
C GLU A 76 -1.78 29.96 -28.14
N MET A 77 -2.73 29.69 -27.25
CA MET A 77 -3.92 28.89 -27.54
C MET A 77 -5.21 29.61 -27.13
N PRO A 78 -6.27 29.59 -27.97
CA PRO A 78 -6.28 29.12 -29.35
C PRO A 78 -5.35 29.96 -30.27
N PRO A 79 -4.91 29.42 -31.41
CA PRO A 79 -4.11 30.15 -32.39
C PRO A 79 -4.77 31.47 -32.82
N ASP A 80 -3.97 32.46 -33.21
CA ASP A 80 -4.43 33.80 -33.59
C ASP A 80 -5.25 33.84 -34.88
N ASP A 81 -5.17 32.79 -35.71
CA ASP A 81 -5.95 32.61 -36.93
C ASP A 81 -7.36 32.03 -36.71
N GLU A 82 -7.73 31.68 -35.47
CA GLU A 82 -9.07 31.19 -35.14
C GLU A 82 -10.09 32.33 -34.95
N ASP A 83 -11.26 32.19 -35.57
CA ASP A 83 -12.33 33.21 -35.58
C ASP A 83 -12.92 33.53 -34.19
N ILE A 84 -12.83 32.58 -33.25
CA ILE A 84 -13.48 32.66 -31.93
C ILE A 84 -12.42 32.63 -30.83
N GLN A 85 -11.89 33.82 -30.52
CA GLN A 85 -10.95 34.00 -29.43
C GLN A 85 -11.65 34.07 -28.06
N PRO A 86 -11.10 33.47 -27.00
CA PRO A 86 -11.58 33.64 -25.64
C PRO A 86 -11.32 35.05 -25.13
N THR A 87 -12.25 35.60 -24.36
CA THR A 87 -12.07 36.86 -23.61
C THR A 87 -11.10 36.67 -22.44
N ASP A 88 -10.47 37.75 -21.97
CA ASP A 88 -9.62 37.74 -20.77
C ASP A 88 -10.32 37.13 -19.55
N ALA A 89 -11.62 37.38 -19.41
CA ALA A 89 -12.43 36.84 -18.33
C ALA A 89 -12.60 35.32 -18.44
N GLU A 90 -12.82 34.81 -19.65
CA GLU A 90 -12.88 33.37 -19.93
C GLU A 90 -11.51 32.71 -19.66
N ARG A 91 -10.41 33.30 -20.15
CA ARG A 91 -9.03 32.82 -19.91
C ARG A 91 -8.71 32.75 -18.41
N LYS A 92 -8.95 33.83 -17.68
CA LYS A 92 -8.72 33.90 -16.22
C LYS A 92 -9.55 32.87 -15.45
N THR A 93 -10.80 32.65 -15.87
CA THR A 93 -11.67 31.66 -15.24
C THR A 93 -11.15 30.25 -15.45
N LEU A 94 -10.78 29.90 -16.69
CA LEU A 94 -10.20 28.60 -16.99
C LEU A 94 -8.91 28.36 -16.21
N ILE A 95 -7.95 29.28 -16.30
CA ILE A 95 -6.65 29.17 -15.61
C ILE A 95 -6.86 28.98 -14.11
N LYS A 96 -7.74 29.76 -13.49
CA LYS A 96 -8.05 29.63 -12.06
C LYS A 96 -8.62 28.26 -11.73
N THR A 97 -9.52 27.73 -12.55
CA THR A 97 -10.16 26.43 -12.30
C THR A 97 -9.18 25.28 -12.49
N LEU A 98 -8.40 25.28 -13.57
CA LEU A 98 -7.35 24.27 -13.80
C LEU A 98 -6.26 24.33 -12.73
N SER A 99 -5.84 25.53 -12.33
CA SER A 99 -4.83 25.72 -11.27
C SER A 99 -5.27 25.11 -9.94
N LYS A 100 -6.57 25.19 -9.59
CA LYS A 100 -7.09 24.51 -8.39
C LYS A 100 -6.94 22.99 -8.47
N VAL A 101 -7.14 22.39 -9.65
CA VAL A 101 -6.92 20.95 -9.86
C VAL A 101 -5.45 20.62 -9.66
N VAL A 102 -4.56 21.36 -10.32
CA VAL A 102 -3.11 21.18 -10.22
C VAL A 102 -2.62 21.32 -8.77
N GLU A 103 -3.08 22.34 -8.04
CA GLU A 103 -2.72 22.53 -6.64
C GLU A 103 -3.28 21.43 -5.73
N ARG A 104 -4.47 20.90 -6.02
CA ARG A 104 -4.99 19.70 -5.32
C ARG A 104 -4.11 18.48 -5.57
N VAL A 105 -3.65 18.25 -6.80
CA VAL A 105 -2.71 17.15 -7.09
C VAL A 105 -1.38 17.35 -6.35
N ARG A 106 -0.77 18.53 -6.46
CA ARG A 106 0.52 18.86 -5.81
C ARG A 106 0.47 18.77 -4.29
N SER A 107 -0.65 19.16 -3.68
CA SER A 107 -0.86 19.06 -2.24
C SER A 107 -1.28 17.66 -1.78
N GLY A 108 -1.55 16.72 -2.71
CA GLY A 108 -2.07 15.40 -2.40
C GLY A 108 -3.54 15.39 -1.96
N ASN A 109 -4.25 16.51 -2.11
CA ASN A 109 -5.69 16.65 -1.83
C ASN A 109 -6.55 16.17 -3.03
N VAL A 110 -6.27 14.94 -3.46
CA VAL A 110 -7.03 14.19 -4.46
C VAL A 110 -7.86 13.12 -3.76
N PRO A 111 -8.97 12.63 -4.37
CA PRO A 111 -9.71 11.51 -3.84
C PRO A 111 -8.77 10.32 -3.56
N GLN A 112 -8.58 9.98 -2.28
CA GLN A 112 -7.76 8.84 -1.88
C GLN A 112 -8.60 7.57 -1.98
N ARG A 113 -8.75 7.07 -3.20
CA ARG A 113 -9.59 5.91 -3.50
C ARG A 113 -8.72 4.81 -4.10
N ALA A 114 -8.58 3.71 -3.38
CA ALA A 114 -7.73 2.59 -3.80
C ALA A 114 -8.42 1.66 -4.79
N GLY A 115 -9.76 1.66 -4.80
CA GLY A 115 -10.57 0.73 -5.59
C GLY A 115 -10.44 -0.73 -5.13
N ARG A 116 -11.03 -1.64 -5.91
CA ARG A 116 -10.85 -3.08 -5.70
C ARG A 116 -9.40 -3.48 -5.92
N THR A 117 -8.88 -4.32 -5.02
CA THR A 117 -7.54 -4.90 -5.12
C THR A 117 -7.61 -6.41 -4.99
N THR A 118 -6.78 -7.09 -5.76
CA THR A 118 -6.59 -8.54 -5.68
C THR A 118 -5.71 -8.89 -4.49
N LEU A 119 -5.92 -10.08 -3.92
CA LEU A 119 -5.06 -10.62 -2.87
C LEU A 119 -3.62 -10.78 -3.40
N ARG A 120 -2.66 -10.11 -2.77
CA ARG A 120 -1.27 -10.06 -3.26
C ARG A 120 -0.35 -10.88 -2.38
N ARG A 121 0.23 -11.95 -2.91
CA ARG A 121 1.26 -12.73 -2.20
C ARG A 121 2.52 -11.88 -1.99
N LEU A 122 3.29 -12.18 -0.95
CA LEU A 122 4.67 -11.71 -0.85
C LEU A 122 5.50 -12.43 -1.91
N ASN A 123 6.17 -11.67 -2.78
CA ASN A 123 7.17 -12.24 -3.67
C ASN A 123 8.40 -12.74 -2.89
N ARG A 124 9.35 -13.41 -3.55
CA ARG A 124 10.54 -14.01 -2.90
C ARG A 124 11.33 -12.99 -2.09
N ASN A 125 11.50 -11.78 -2.62
CA ASN A 125 12.28 -10.72 -2.00
C ASN A 125 11.53 -10.11 -0.80
N GLU A 126 10.23 -9.89 -0.95
CA GLU A 126 9.35 -9.41 0.12
C GLU A 126 9.28 -10.40 1.29
N TYR A 127 9.21 -11.70 1.01
CA TYR A 127 9.31 -12.73 2.05
C TYR A 127 10.65 -12.65 2.78
N HIS A 128 11.77 -12.62 2.04
CA HIS A 128 13.11 -12.55 2.62
C HIS A 128 13.27 -11.35 3.56
N TYR A 129 12.95 -10.14 3.09
CA TYR A 129 13.14 -8.93 3.90
C TYR A 129 12.17 -8.86 5.07
N THR A 130 10.94 -9.34 4.90
CA THR A 130 9.97 -9.40 6.00
C THR A 130 10.48 -10.33 7.11
N VAL A 131 11.00 -11.51 6.76
CA VAL A 131 11.57 -12.47 7.75
C VAL A 131 12.83 -11.89 8.40
N ARG A 132 13.75 -11.31 7.61
CA ARG A 132 14.95 -10.62 8.12
C ARG A 132 14.57 -9.57 9.16
N ASP A 133 13.61 -8.71 8.84
CA ASP A 133 13.23 -7.61 9.74
C ASP A 133 12.50 -8.11 11.00
N LEU A 134 11.67 -9.16 10.86
CA LEU A 134 10.93 -9.76 11.96
C LEU A 134 11.86 -10.47 12.95
N PHE A 135 12.70 -11.40 12.47
CA PHE A 135 13.50 -12.28 13.33
C PHE A 135 15.00 -11.97 13.36
N GLY A 136 15.51 -11.11 12.48
CA GLY A 136 16.91 -10.70 12.47
C GLY A 136 17.87 -11.65 11.76
N VAL A 137 17.36 -12.66 11.04
CA VAL A 137 18.21 -13.62 10.29
C VAL A 137 19.00 -12.91 9.20
N ASP A 138 20.23 -13.36 8.96
CA ASP A 138 21.20 -12.75 8.02
C ASP A 138 21.38 -13.52 6.70
N PHE A 139 20.59 -14.57 6.49
CA PHE A 139 20.57 -15.34 5.24
C PHE A 139 19.27 -15.12 4.46
N ASN A 140 19.24 -15.55 3.19
CA ASN A 140 18.04 -15.50 2.35
C ASN A 140 17.23 -16.81 2.46
N PRO A 141 16.09 -16.84 3.18
CA PRO A 141 15.28 -18.05 3.34
C PRO A 141 14.47 -18.41 2.10
N SER A 142 14.26 -17.48 1.17
CA SER A 142 13.49 -17.67 -0.06
C SER A 142 14.35 -17.91 -1.31
N LYS A 143 15.67 -18.09 -1.14
CA LYS A 143 16.61 -18.35 -2.24
C LYS A 143 16.17 -19.52 -3.14
N ASP A 144 15.61 -20.57 -2.53
CA ASP A 144 15.17 -21.79 -3.24
C ASP A 144 13.71 -21.72 -3.73
N PHE A 145 13.05 -20.55 -3.67
CA PHE A 145 11.68 -20.41 -4.15
C PHE A 145 11.67 -20.38 -5.68
N PRO A 146 10.62 -20.92 -6.33
CA PRO A 146 10.38 -20.67 -7.74
C PRO A 146 10.41 -19.17 -8.04
N ALA A 147 10.88 -18.81 -9.23
CA ALA A 147 10.84 -17.42 -9.67
C ALA A 147 9.39 -16.92 -9.75
N ASP A 148 9.17 -15.70 -9.28
CA ASP A 148 7.89 -15.02 -9.39
C ASP A 148 7.65 -14.50 -10.81
N GLY A 149 6.41 -14.56 -11.29
CA GLY A 149 6.03 -14.07 -12.61
C GLY A 149 6.01 -12.55 -12.66
N ALA A 150 6.42 -11.98 -13.81
CA ALA A 150 6.50 -10.53 -14.01
C ALA A 150 5.27 -9.89 -14.69
N GLY A 151 4.22 -10.67 -14.96
CA GLY A 151 2.96 -10.18 -15.52
C GLY A 151 3.00 -9.54 -16.91
N GLY A 152 4.15 -9.59 -17.61
CA GLY A 152 4.38 -8.92 -18.91
C GLY A 152 5.08 -7.56 -18.79
N GLU A 153 4.89 -6.85 -17.68
CA GLU A 153 5.41 -5.49 -17.44
C GLU A 153 6.80 -5.47 -16.77
N GLY A 154 7.41 -6.63 -16.54
CA GLY A 154 8.77 -6.74 -15.99
C GLY A 154 8.88 -6.64 -14.46
N PHE A 155 7.78 -6.53 -13.72
CA PHE A 155 7.78 -6.44 -12.25
C PHE A 155 7.25 -7.70 -11.57
N ASP A 156 8.05 -8.31 -10.69
CA ASP A 156 7.78 -9.58 -10.00
C ASP A 156 6.89 -9.48 -8.77
N ASN A 157 6.25 -8.33 -8.60
CA ASN A 157 5.40 -8.06 -7.46
C ASN A 157 3.95 -7.85 -7.89
N MET A 158 3.59 -8.02 -9.17
CA MET A 158 2.22 -7.87 -9.65
C MET A 158 1.32 -8.97 -9.08
N ALA A 159 0.20 -8.58 -8.45
CA ALA A 159 -0.67 -9.52 -7.76
C ALA A 159 -1.20 -10.63 -8.69
N ASP A 160 -1.61 -10.28 -9.91
CA ASP A 160 -2.16 -11.23 -10.89
C ASP A 160 -1.13 -12.23 -11.45
N ALA A 161 0.16 -11.99 -11.24
CA ALA A 161 1.24 -12.85 -11.69
C ALA A 161 1.81 -13.76 -10.58
N LEU A 162 1.37 -13.59 -9.33
CA LEU A 162 1.91 -14.25 -8.15
C LEU A 162 1.14 -15.53 -7.76
N PHE A 163 1.00 -16.46 -8.71
CA PHE A 163 0.36 -17.75 -8.46
C PHE A 163 1.05 -18.55 -7.35
N SER A 164 0.27 -19.36 -6.62
CA SER A 164 0.77 -20.25 -5.57
C SER A 164 0.77 -21.69 -6.07
N THR A 165 1.96 -22.26 -6.31
CA THR A 165 2.10 -23.67 -6.71
C THR A 165 2.24 -24.57 -5.48
N PRO A 166 1.88 -25.87 -5.57
CA PRO A 166 2.10 -26.82 -4.47
C PRO A 166 3.56 -26.84 -3.98
N THR A 167 4.52 -26.80 -4.90
CA THR A 167 5.96 -26.74 -4.59
C THR A 167 6.31 -25.51 -3.76
N LEU A 168 5.69 -24.35 -4.03
CA LEU A 168 5.96 -23.13 -3.25
C LEU A 168 5.48 -23.28 -1.80
N LEU A 169 4.37 -23.97 -1.54
CA LEU A 169 3.88 -24.23 -0.16
C LEU A 169 4.87 -25.08 0.65
N GLU A 170 5.46 -26.10 0.02
CA GLU A 170 6.53 -26.91 0.64
C GLU A 170 7.77 -26.07 0.94
N LYS A 171 8.14 -25.18 0.01
CA LYS A 171 9.27 -24.26 0.18
C LYS A 171 9.02 -23.25 1.30
N TYR A 172 7.81 -22.73 1.48
CA TYR A 172 7.46 -21.89 2.62
C TYR A 172 7.66 -22.60 3.96
N LEU A 173 7.20 -23.85 4.08
CA LEU A 173 7.40 -24.63 5.30
C LEU A 173 8.88 -24.94 5.56
N SER A 174 9.63 -25.31 4.52
CA SER A 174 11.08 -25.54 4.63
C SER A 174 11.82 -24.28 5.09
N ALA A 175 11.51 -23.14 4.47
CA ALA A 175 12.08 -21.85 4.82
C ALA A 175 11.74 -21.44 6.27
N ALA A 176 10.48 -21.57 6.68
CA ALA A 176 10.04 -21.26 8.04
C ALA A 176 10.78 -22.11 9.08
N LYS A 177 10.96 -23.41 8.83
CA LYS A 177 11.75 -24.30 9.70
C LYS A 177 13.20 -23.86 9.78
N LYS A 178 13.87 -23.63 8.64
CA LYS A 178 15.27 -23.14 8.60
C LYS A 178 15.44 -21.85 9.41
N VAL A 179 14.51 -20.91 9.27
CA VAL A 179 14.49 -19.65 10.02
C VAL A 179 14.37 -19.90 11.53
N VAL A 180 13.40 -20.71 11.95
CA VAL A 180 13.22 -21.04 13.37
C VAL A 180 14.44 -21.80 13.91
N ASP A 181 15.02 -22.72 13.16
CA ASP A 181 16.23 -23.44 13.57
C ASP A 181 17.41 -22.46 13.80
N SER A 182 17.59 -21.51 12.89
CA SER A 182 18.60 -20.45 13.03
C SER A 182 18.38 -19.57 14.27
N VAL A 183 17.12 -19.25 14.60
CA VAL A 183 16.79 -18.48 15.81
C VAL A 183 17.26 -19.19 17.07
N TYR A 184 17.10 -20.52 17.14
CA TYR A 184 17.48 -21.29 18.33
C TYR A 184 18.98 -21.63 18.38
N ALA A 185 19.65 -21.70 17.22
CA ALA A 185 21.08 -21.91 17.14
C ALA A 185 21.90 -20.66 17.54
N ASN A 186 21.33 -19.46 17.39
CA ASN A 186 22.00 -18.20 17.69
C ASN A 186 21.40 -17.51 18.94
N PRO A 187 22.13 -17.39 20.06
CA PRO A 187 21.63 -16.76 21.29
C PRO A 187 21.12 -15.32 21.13
N ALA A 188 21.72 -14.53 20.23
CA ALA A 188 21.29 -13.15 19.98
C ALA A 188 19.93 -13.11 19.26
N LEU A 189 19.74 -13.98 18.25
CA LEU A 189 18.45 -14.13 17.58
C LEU A 189 17.39 -14.68 18.53
N LYS A 190 17.75 -15.69 19.35
CA LYS A 190 16.86 -16.25 20.36
C LYS A 190 16.37 -15.18 21.33
N LYS A 191 17.25 -14.34 21.85
CA LYS A 191 16.89 -13.22 22.75
C LYS A 191 16.03 -12.16 22.05
N ARG A 192 16.26 -11.91 20.75
CA ARG A 192 15.43 -10.99 19.96
C ARG A 192 14.01 -11.53 19.77
N VAL A 193 13.88 -12.81 19.42
CA VAL A 193 12.59 -13.43 19.10
C VAL A 193 11.83 -13.82 20.36
N ILE A 194 12.49 -14.47 21.31
CA ILE A 194 11.97 -14.88 22.61
C ILE A 194 12.49 -13.90 23.67
N PHE A 195 12.00 -12.67 23.60
CA PHE A 195 12.45 -11.58 24.49
C PHE A 195 11.91 -11.67 25.92
N LYS A 196 10.98 -12.60 26.18
CA LYS A 196 10.39 -12.84 27.50
C LYS A 196 10.26 -14.33 27.78
N LEU A 197 10.62 -14.71 29.00
CA LEU A 197 10.48 -16.06 29.56
C LEU A 197 9.47 -16.02 30.71
N PRO A 198 8.79 -17.14 31.02
CA PRO A 198 7.88 -17.21 32.16
C PRO A 198 8.65 -16.98 33.45
N ASP A 199 8.04 -16.24 34.35
CA ASP A 199 8.50 -15.95 35.71
C ASP A 199 7.39 -16.31 36.70
N GLY A 200 7.65 -16.21 38.00
CA GLY A 200 6.67 -16.57 39.04
C GLY A 200 5.35 -15.79 38.97
N GLU A 201 5.29 -14.68 38.22
CA GLU A 201 4.10 -13.86 38.00
C GLU A 201 3.36 -14.19 36.70
N ASN A 202 4.07 -14.64 35.66
CA ASN A 202 3.50 -14.94 34.35
C ASN A 202 3.61 -16.44 34.03
N ASP A 203 2.47 -17.11 33.92
CA ASP A 203 2.43 -18.50 33.49
C ASP A 203 2.95 -18.67 32.03
N PRO A 204 3.38 -19.88 31.63
CA PRO A 204 3.88 -20.14 30.28
C PRO A 204 2.93 -19.69 29.16
N LYS A 205 1.61 -19.82 29.31
CA LYS A 205 0.65 -19.47 28.26
C LYS A 205 0.53 -17.96 28.10
N SER A 206 0.43 -17.20 29.18
CA SER A 206 0.37 -15.73 29.12
C SER A 206 1.66 -15.13 28.58
N THR A 207 2.82 -15.68 28.95
CA THR A 207 4.12 -15.28 28.39
C THR A 207 4.21 -15.57 26.90
N ALA A 208 3.81 -16.77 26.46
CA ALA A 208 3.78 -17.11 25.04
C ALA A 208 2.85 -16.18 24.25
N LYS A 209 1.69 -15.82 24.80
CA LYS A 209 0.78 -14.84 24.19
C LYS A 209 1.46 -13.50 23.94
N GLN A 210 2.26 -13.00 24.89
CA GLN A 210 3.00 -11.74 24.73
C GLN A 210 4.04 -11.84 23.60
N VAL A 211 4.83 -12.91 23.58
CA VAL A 211 5.85 -13.14 22.53
C VAL A 211 5.21 -13.27 21.15
N LEU A 212 4.16 -14.09 21.03
CA LEU A 212 3.48 -14.33 19.76
C LEU A 212 2.73 -13.10 19.26
N THR A 213 2.11 -12.33 20.16
CA THR A 213 1.46 -11.06 19.80
C THR A 213 2.48 -10.08 19.23
N TYR A 214 3.63 -9.93 19.89
CA TYR A 214 4.68 -9.00 19.46
C TYR A 214 5.10 -9.22 17.99
N HIS A 215 5.22 -10.48 17.56
CA HIS A 215 5.59 -10.82 16.18
C HIS A 215 4.40 -10.82 15.23
N ALA A 216 3.28 -11.42 15.63
CA ALA A 216 2.09 -11.56 14.79
C ALA A 216 1.50 -10.20 14.39
N THR A 217 1.59 -9.19 15.26
CA THR A 217 1.09 -7.83 14.98
C THR A 217 1.75 -7.24 13.73
N LEU A 218 3.08 -7.32 13.63
CA LEU A 218 3.80 -6.82 12.46
C LEU A 218 3.72 -7.79 11.28
N ALA A 219 3.74 -9.10 11.55
CA ALA A 219 3.70 -10.14 10.52
C ALA A 219 2.36 -10.16 9.74
N TYR A 220 1.25 -9.95 10.44
CA TYR A 220 -0.10 -9.93 9.83
C TYR A 220 -0.55 -8.52 9.47
N ARG A 221 0.22 -7.49 9.85
CA ARG A 221 0.05 -6.09 9.45
C ARG A 221 -1.34 -5.54 9.80
N ARG A 222 -1.89 -5.98 10.94
CA ARG A 222 -3.25 -5.64 11.39
C ARG A 222 -3.37 -5.70 12.90
N ARG A 223 -4.44 -5.11 13.45
CA ARG A 223 -4.89 -5.43 14.81
C ARG A 223 -5.25 -6.90 14.91
N LEU A 224 -4.62 -7.59 15.85
CA LEU A 224 -4.86 -9.01 16.07
C LEU A 224 -6.16 -9.22 16.82
N SER A 225 -6.99 -10.13 16.31
CA SER A 225 -8.10 -10.70 17.08
C SER A 225 -7.64 -11.93 17.88
N GLU A 226 -8.44 -12.37 18.84
CA GLU A 226 -8.19 -13.66 19.50
C GLU A 226 -8.19 -14.83 18.51
N GLU A 227 -8.96 -14.74 17.40
CA GLU A 227 -8.95 -15.74 16.34
C GLU A 227 -7.63 -15.79 15.57
N ASP A 228 -6.91 -14.67 15.45
CA ASP A 228 -5.58 -14.66 14.84
C ASP A 228 -4.54 -15.38 15.70
N LEU A 229 -4.65 -15.21 17.02
CA LEU A 229 -3.70 -15.78 17.98
C LEU A 229 -4.03 -17.22 18.35
N SER A 230 -5.30 -17.62 18.31
CA SER A 230 -5.76 -18.94 18.76
C SER A 230 -5.00 -20.11 18.11
N PRO A 231 -4.77 -20.15 16.78
CA PRO A 231 -3.99 -21.22 16.17
C PRO A 231 -2.54 -21.29 16.69
N LEU A 232 -1.91 -20.13 16.90
CA LEU A 232 -0.54 -20.05 17.42
C LEU A 232 -0.49 -20.51 18.88
N LEU A 233 -1.42 -20.06 19.71
CA LEU A 233 -1.52 -20.46 21.12
C LEU A 233 -1.85 -21.95 21.28
N ASN A 234 -2.66 -22.51 20.38
CA ASN A 234 -2.95 -23.94 20.37
C ASN A 234 -1.71 -24.77 20.01
N ALA A 235 -0.93 -24.33 19.02
CA ALA A 235 0.34 -24.96 18.67
C ALA A 235 1.34 -24.91 19.84
N PHE A 236 1.42 -23.77 20.53
CA PHE A 236 2.22 -23.63 21.75
C PHE A 236 1.75 -24.59 22.85
N ALA A 237 0.45 -24.62 23.15
CA ALA A 237 -0.12 -25.46 24.19
C ALA A 237 0.15 -26.95 23.96
N LYS A 238 0.09 -27.41 22.71
CA LYS A 238 0.44 -28.78 22.32
C LYS A 238 1.91 -29.09 22.62
N GLY A 239 2.83 -28.21 22.19
CA GLY A 239 4.26 -28.38 22.50
C GLY A 239 4.54 -28.40 24.01
N GLN A 240 3.81 -27.57 24.76
CA GLN A 240 3.96 -27.50 26.22
C GLN A 240 3.47 -28.76 26.94
N GLN A 241 2.50 -29.48 26.37
CA GLN A 241 2.06 -30.78 26.88
C GLN A 241 3.11 -31.88 26.63
N GLU A 242 3.85 -31.80 25.52
CA GLU A 242 4.81 -32.81 25.09
C GLU A 242 6.16 -32.70 25.83
N ASP A 243 6.79 -31.52 25.84
CA ASP A 243 8.18 -31.33 26.33
C ASP A 243 8.24 -30.54 27.66
N LYS A 244 7.17 -29.81 28.02
CA LYS A 244 7.12 -28.84 29.14
C LYS A 244 8.19 -27.73 29.10
N ASN A 245 9.07 -27.72 28.10
CA ASN A 245 10.06 -26.67 27.88
C ASN A 245 9.43 -25.49 27.13
N PHE A 246 9.31 -24.35 27.82
CA PHE A 246 8.68 -23.14 27.27
C PHE A 246 9.28 -22.70 25.94
N GLU A 247 10.61 -22.65 25.85
CA GLU A 247 11.28 -22.19 24.64
C GLU A 247 11.06 -23.17 23.49
N GLN A 248 11.15 -24.48 23.72
CA GLN A 248 10.90 -25.46 22.65
C GLN A 248 9.44 -25.44 22.18
N SER A 249 8.49 -25.20 23.08
CA SER A 249 7.06 -25.04 22.75
C SER A 249 6.77 -23.87 21.81
N LEU A 250 7.67 -22.88 21.68
CA LEU A 250 7.53 -21.77 20.74
C LEU A 250 7.95 -22.09 19.29
N ARG A 251 8.62 -23.22 19.03
CA ARG A 251 9.06 -23.55 17.65
C ARG A 251 7.90 -23.68 16.67
N ALA A 252 6.90 -24.48 17.06
CA ALA A 252 5.73 -24.76 16.23
C ALA A 252 4.93 -23.49 15.91
N PRO A 253 4.55 -22.63 16.88
CA PRO A 253 3.82 -21.41 16.57
C PRO A 253 4.64 -20.37 15.79
N LEU A 254 5.96 -20.23 16.04
CA LEU A 254 6.80 -19.35 15.23
C LEU A 254 6.90 -19.83 13.77
N THR A 255 6.97 -21.16 13.56
CA THR A 255 6.90 -21.75 12.21
C THR A 255 5.55 -21.49 11.56
N ALA A 256 4.46 -21.71 12.30
CA ALA A 256 3.09 -21.51 11.82
C ALA A 256 2.80 -20.05 11.43
N LEU A 257 3.40 -19.10 12.17
CA LEU A 257 3.29 -17.66 11.86
C LEU A 257 3.86 -17.34 10.47
N LEU A 258 5.02 -17.91 10.10
CA LEU A 258 5.71 -17.64 8.83
C LEU A 258 5.10 -18.33 7.60
N ILE A 259 4.13 -19.24 7.80
CA ILE A 259 3.39 -19.91 6.71
C ILE A 259 1.90 -19.57 6.73
N ASN A 260 1.48 -18.69 7.65
CA ASN A 260 0.09 -18.29 7.75
C ASN A 260 -0.33 -17.48 6.51
N PRO A 261 -1.53 -17.69 5.93
CA PRO A 261 -2.02 -16.86 4.83
C PRO A 261 -1.97 -15.35 5.12
N ARG A 262 -2.22 -14.92 6.35
CA ARG A 262 -2.13 -13.50 6.75
C ARG A 262 -0.71 -12.95 6.74
N PHE A 263 0.29 -13.81 6.84
CA PHE A 263 1.70 -13.46 6.66
C PHE A 263 2.12 -13.53 5.18
N LEU A 264 1.70 -14.57 4.47
CA LEU A 264 2.09 -14.81 3.07
C LEU A 264 1.41 -13.86 2.08
N PHE A 265 0.26 -13.30 2.44
CA PHE A 265 -0.51 -12.42 1.56
C PHE A 265 -0.77 -11.07 2.24
N ARG A 266 -0.78 -10.03 1.42
CA ARG A 266 -1.28 -8.69 1.72
C ARG A 266 -2.69 -8.61 1.15
N ALA A 267 -3.64 -8.50 2.06
CA ALA A 267 -5.04 -8.27 1.75
C ALA A 267 -5.40 -6.85 2.21
N GLU A 268 -6.21 -6.17 1.43
CA GLU A 268 -6.87 -4.93 1.83
C GLU A 268 -8.35 -5.21 1.92
N HIS A 269 -9.06 -4.41 2.70
CA HIS A 269 -10.49 -4.57 2.87
C HIS A 269 -11.21 -4.24 1.56
N ASP A 270 -12.29 -4.98 1.33
CA ASP A 270 -13.26 -4.69 0.29
C ASP A 270 -14.50 -4.04 0.93
N GLU A 271 -15.14 -3.10 0.23
CA GLU A 271 -16.45 -2.56 0.62
C GLU A 271 -17.50 -3.04 -0.39
N PRO A 272 -18.25 -4.12 -0.09
CA PRO A 272 -19.21 -4.71 -1.02
C PRO A 272 -20.21 -3.69 -1.56
N GLY A 273 -20.40 -3.69 -2.87
CA GLY A 273 -21.31 -2.76 -3.56
C GLY A 273 -20.71 -1.38 -3.82
N LYS A 274 -19.44 -1.14 -3.48
CA LYS A 274 -18.67 0.03 -3.91
C LYS A 274 -17.60 -0.38 -4.91
N ASP A 275 -17.25 0.57 -5.78
CA ASP A 275 -16.12 0.43 -6.70
C ASP A 275 -14.86 1.06 -6.11
N GLU A 276 -15.01 2.01 -5.18
CA GLU A 276 -13.94 2.78 -4.57
C GLU A 276 -14.20 3.11 -3.10
N TRP A 277 -13.15 3.03 -2.29
CA TRP A 277 -13.15 3.41 -0.87
C TRP A 277 -11.75 3.84 -0.41
N PRO A 278 -11.65 4.59 0.70
CA PRO A 278 -10.37 5.00 1.25
C PRO A 278 -9.68 3.85 1.98
N LEU A 279 -8.36 3.76 1.83
CA LEU A 279 -7.54 2.82 2.60
C LEU A 279 -7.60 3.12 4.09
N ASN A 280 -7.64 2.08 4.92
CA ASN A 280 -7.42 2.22 6.35
C ASN A 280 -5.93 2.47 6.65
N ASP A 281 -5.63 2.96 7.86
CA ASP A 281 -4.26 3.32 8.22
C ASP A 281 -3.27 2.13 8.21
N PHE A 282 -3.72 0.90 8.47
CA PHE A 282 -2.86 -0.30 8.36
C PHE A 282 -2.51 -0.62 6.90
N GLU A 283 -3.43 -0.39 5.98
CA GLU A 283 -3.20 -0.57 4.55
C GLU A 283 -2.27 0.51 4.02
N ILE A 284 -2.43 1.78 4.47
CA ILE A 284 -1.49 2.86 4.16
C ILE A 284 -0.09 2.49 4.65
N ALA A 285 0.05 2.04 5.90
CA ALA A 285 1.33 1.60 6.46
C ALA A 285 1.94 0.46 5.64
N THR A 286 1.12 -0.53 5.27
CA THR A 286 1.55 -1.70 4.49
C THR A 286 1.97 -1.32 3.08
N ARG A 287 1.17 -0.52 2.36
CA ARG A 287 1.54 -0.04 1.02
C ARG A 287 2.84 0.75 1.05
N LEU A 288 2.97 1.70 1.99
CA LEU A 288 4.16 2.54 2.11
C LEU A 288 5.43 1.71 2.42
N SER A 289 5.35 0.80 3.39
CA SER A 289 6.48 -0.03 3.79
C SER A 289 6.95 -1.02 2.73
N TYR A 290 6.03 -1.68 2.03
CA TYR A 290 6.43 -2.56 0.94
C TYR A 290 6.88 -1.80 -0.31
N PHE A 291 6.35 -0.61 -0.54
CA PHE A 291 6.84 0.25 -1.62
C PHE A 291 8.29 0.70 -1.35
N LEU A 292 8.59 1.23 -0.17
CA LEU A 292 9.91 1.80 0.12
C LEU A 292 10.95 0.77 0.55
N TRP A 293 10.55 -0.26 1.31
CA TRP A 293 11.47 -1.20 1.96
C TRP A 293 11.28 -2.65 1.51
N SER A 294 10.27 -2.94 0.68
CA SER A 294 9.89 -4.31 0.32
C SER A 294 9.73 -5.23 1.54
N SER A 295 9.27 -4.67 2.66
CA SER A 295 9.17 -5.34 3.95
C SER A 295 7.99 -4.75 4.74
N MET A 296 7.65 -5.39 5.86
CA MET A 296 6.56 -4.96 6.74
C MET A 296 6.80 -3.58 7.38
N PRO A 297 5.73 -2.90 7.85
CA PRO A 297 5.84 -1.70 8.68
C PRO A 297 6.73 -1.97 9.90
N ASP A 298 7.51 -0.96 10.30
CA ASP A 298 8.15 -1.01 11.62
C ASP A 298 7.17 -0.62 12.74
N ARG A 299 7.62 -0.70 13.98
CA ARG A 299 6.77 -0.42 15.15
C ARG A 299 6.28 1.01 15.21
N GLU A 300 7.07 1.96 14.73
CA GLU A 300 6.69 3.37 14.68
C GLU A 300 5.53 3.58 13.70
N LEU A 301 5.69 3.10 12.46
CA LEU A 301 4.65 3.20 11.44
C LEU A 301 3.40 2.41 11.83
N PHE A 302 3.57 1.21 12.41
CA PHE A 302 2.45 0.41 12.91
C PHE A 302 1.68 1.12 14.03
N LYS A 303 2.38 1.77 14.98
CA LYS A 303 1.74 2.53 16.06
C LYS A 303 0.93 3.70 15.52
N LEU A 304 1.46 4.45 14.56
CA LEU A 304 0.73 5.53 13.91
C LEU A 304 -0.50 5.02 13.16
N ALA A 305 -0.41 3.83 12.55
CA ALA A 305 -1.55 3.17 11.94
C ALA A 305 -2.62 2.80 12.97
N ASP A 306 -2.20 2.24 14.10
CA ASP A 306 -3.08 1.86 15.20
C ASP A 306 -3.82 3.05 15.82
N GLU A 307 -3.15 4.20 15.88
CA GLU A 307 -3.70 5.48 16.34
C GLU A 307 -4.55 6.21 15.30
N GLY A 308 -4.67 5.71 14.07
CA GLY A 308 -5.47 6.33 13.00
C GLY A 308 -4.88 7.64 12.45
N LYS A 309 -3.55 7.77 12.49
CA LYS A 309 -2.83 9.02 12.18
C LYS A 309 -2.20 9.08 10.79
N LEU A 310 -2.16 7.98 10.05
CA LEU A 310 -1.46 7.91 8.76
C LEU A 310 -2.26 8.50 7.60
N ARG A 311 -3.54 8.80 7.81
CA ARG A 311 -4.35 9.61 6.89
C ARG A 311 -4.03 11.11 6.96
N ASP A 312 -3.35 11.58 8.00
CA ASP A 312 -2.87 12.97 8.05
C ASP A 312 -1.71 13.15 7.04
N PRO A 313 -1.86 14.02 6.02
CA PRO A 313 -0.83 14.22 5.00
C PRO A 313 0.52 14.66 5.57
N LYS A 314 0.52 15.42 6.66
CA LYS A 314 1.76 15.88 7.31
C LYS A 314 2.49 14.70 7.95
N ILE A 315 1.77 13.87 8.71
CA ILE A 315 2.34 12.69 9.37
C ILE A 315 2.83 11.68 8.32
N LEU A 316 2.03 11.46 7.26
CA LEU A 316 2.41 10.56 6.18
C LEU A 316 3.69 11.03 5.47
N ARG A 317 3.82 12.34 5.21
CA ARG A 317 5.02 12.94 4.61
C ARG A 317 6.24 12.78 5.52
N GLU A 318 6.10 13.08 6.81
CA GLU A 318 7.18 12.93 7.80
C GLU A 318 7.68 11.48 7.86
N GLN A 319 6.76 10.50 7.93
CA GLN A 319 7.11 9.08 7.93
C GLN A 319 7.73 8.62 6.62
N THR A 320 7.24 9.12 5.47
CA THR A 320 7.83 8.83 4.15
C THR A 320 9.29 9.28 4.11
N LEU A 321 9.59 10.52 4.53
CA LEU A 321 10.96 11.04 4.56
C LEU A 321 11.87 10.27 5.53
N ARG A 322 11.36 9.91 6.72
CA ARG A 322 12.06 9.05 7.68
C ARG A 322 12.44 7.70 7.04
N MET A 323 11.50 7.11 6.30
CA MET A 323 11.69 5.80 5.68
C MET A 323 12.66 5.86 4.49
N ILE A 324 12.66 6.94 3.72
CA ILE A 324 13.65 7.19 2.65
C ILE A 324 15.07 7.33 3.23
N ALA A 325 15.21 7.99 4.38
CA ALA A 325 16.51 8.14 5.05
C ALA A 325 17.04 6.83 5.67
N ASN A 326 16.23 5.78 5.73
CA ASN A 326 16.60 4.50 6.32
C ASN A 326 17.39 3.63 5.31
N PRO A 327 18.43 2.89 5.74
CA PRO A 327 19.18 1.98 4.87
C PRO A 327 18.33 0.94 4.11
N LYS A 328 17.16 0.57 4.65
CA LYS A 328 16.20 -0.31 3.97
C LYS A 328 15.68 0.24 2.64
N PHE A 329 15.73 1.56 2.41
CA PHE A 329 15.29 2.20 1.16
C PHE A 329 16.04 1.70 -0.08
N THR A 330 17.25 1.17 0.09
CA THR A 330 18.01 0.50 -0.98
C THR A 330 17.24 -0.65 -1.64
N ALA A 331 16.26 -1.26 -0.95
CA ALA A 331 15.40 -2.29 -1.53
C ALA A 331 14.60 -1.76 -2.73
N LEU A 332 14.03 -0.56 -2.64
CA LEU A 332 13.32 0.06 -3.76
C LEU A 332 14.27 0.29 -4.93
N SER A 333 15.43 0.91 -4.69
CA SER A 333 16.39 1.20 -5.76
C SER A 333 16.89 -0.07 -6.44
N ARG A 334 17.19 -1.12 -5.67
CA ARG A 334 17.64 -2.41 -6.22
C ARG A 334 16.56 -3.08 -7.04
N HIS A 335 15.35 -3.20 -6.52
CA HIS A 335 14.29 -3.94 -7.20
C HIS A 335 13.67 -3.18 -8.36
N PHE A 336 13.50 -1.87 -8.23
CA PHE A 336 12.99 -1.05 -9.33
C PHE A 336 14.03 -0.93 -10.46
N ALA A 337 15.25 -0.49 -10.15
CA ALA A 337 16.28 -0.30 -11.18
C ALA A 337 16.80 -1.63 -11.72
N GLY A 338 16.96 -2.64 -10.86
CA GLY A 338 17.43 -3.96 -11.25
C GLY A 338 16.45 -4.70 -12.18
N ARG A 339 15.14 -4.58 -11.93
CA ARG A 339 14.11 -5.12 -12.84
C ARG A 339 14.04 -4.34 -14.14
N TRP A 340 14.04 -3.00 -14.06
CA TRP A 340 13.96 -2.14 -15.24
C TRP A 340 15.16 -2.32 -16.20
N LEU A 341 16.36 -2.51 -15.65
CA LEU A 341 17.60 -2.67 -16.40
C LEU A 341 18.01 -4.14 -16.57
N GLU A 342 17.17 -5.08 -16.13
CA GLU A 342 17.39 -6.53 -16.08
C GLU A 342 18.67 -7.00 -15.37
N PHE A 343 19.31 -6.16 -14.54
CA PHE A 343 20.55 -6.51 -13.83
C PHE A 343 20.37 -7.63 -12.80
N ASP A 344 19.16 -7.90 -12.33
CA ASP A 344 18.87 -9.01 -11.41
C ASP A 344 19.30 -10.36 -11.99
N LYS A 345 19.11 -10.53 -13.31
CA LYS A 345 19.50 -11.75 -14.05
C LYS A 345 21.02 -11.91 -14.10
N MET A 346 21.78 -10.81 -13.99
CA MET A 346 23.24 -10.82 -13.97
C MET A 346 23.79 -11.05 -12.55
N ILE A 347 23.16 -10.50 -11.51
CA ILE A 347 23.60 -10.70 -10.12
C ILE A 347 23.40 -12.15 -9.68
N ASP A 348 22.27 -12.77 -10.03
CA ASP A 348 22.01 -14.20 -9.77
C ASP A 348 23.03 -15.12 -10.48
N GLN A 349 23.81 -14.61 -11.46
CA GLN A 349 24.89 -15.34 -12.14
C GLN A 349 26.29 -15.09 -11.55
N VAL A 350 26.51 -13.97 -10.84
CA VAL A 350 27.83 -13.53 -10.36
C VAL A 350 28.04 -13.78 -8.87
N ASP A 351 26.97 -13.86 -8.08
CA ASP A 351 26.99 -14.32 -6.67
C ASP A 351 25.78 -15.24 -6.40
N PRO A 352 25.86 -16.52 -6.79
CA PRO A 352 24.71 -17.43 -6.87
C PRO A 352 24.10 -17.83 -5.53
#